data_AF-A0A0A9WUM8-F1
#
_entry.id   AF-A0A0A9WUM8-F1
#
_cell.length_a   1.000
_cell.length_b   1.000
_cell.length_c   1.000
_cell.angle_alpha   90.00
_cell.angle_beta   90.00
_cell.angle_gamma   90.00
#
_symmetry.space_group_name_H-M   'P 1'
#
loop_
_entity.id
_entity.type
_entity.pdbx_description
1 polymer ?
#
loop_
_entity_poly.entity_id
_entity_poly.type
_entity_poly.pdbx_seq_one_letter_code
_entity_poly.pdbx_strand_id
1 'polypeptide(L)'
;MKMMHEMMSSMLSTFKLTMLENPPKAPSKIDLAKFDGRNDDPKSWMLVYEKACQINNWNTDVLKVNSLLSNLAPGSTAQKWFCARMVSHNIEESNWSEWKSSFLEAFGQNRVQLAKMDY
;
A
#
# COMPACT_ATOMS: atom_id res chain seq x y z
N MET A 1 -34.69 -41.43 14.54
CA MET A 1 -33.90 -40.22 14.89
C MET A 1 -32.43 -40.26 14.41
N LYS A 2 -31.88 -41.37 13.90
CA LYS A 2 -30.49 -41.44 13.38
C LYS A 2 -30.31 -40.88 11.95
N MET A 3 -31.32 -41.06 11.10
CA MET A 3 -31.29 -40.63 9.68
C MET A 3 -31.16 -39.11 9.51
N MET A 4 -31.76 -38.31 10.42
CA MET A 4 -31.67 -36.84 10.38
C MET A 4 -30.25 -36.34 10.71
N HIS A 5 -29.52 -37.06 11.57
CA HIS A 5 -28.16 -36.72 11.97
C HIS A 5 -27.17 -37.02 10.83
N GLU A 6 -27.36 -38.13 10.13
CA GLU A 6 -26.55 -38.50 8.96
C GLU A 6 -26.74 -37.50 7.80
N MET A 7 -27.97 -37.06 7.57
CA MET A 7 -28.27 -36.03 6.56
C MET A 7 -27.62 -34.68 6.87
N MET A 8 -27.64 -34.24 8.14
CA MET A 8 -26.98 -33.00 8.54
C MET A 8 -25.45 -33.09 8.43
N SER A 9 -24.86 -34.24 8.78
CA SER A 9 -23.42 -34.48 8.64
C SER A 9 -22.97 -34.48 7.17
N SER A 10 -23.78 -35.09 6.29
CA SER A 10 -23.53 -35.10 4.85
C SER A 10 -23.58 -33.70 4.25
N MET A 11 -24.61 -32.90 4.58
CA MET A 11 -24.70 -31.52 4.09
C MET A 11 -23.54 -30.64 4.58
N LEU A 12 -23.10 -30.80 5.84
CA LEU A 12 -21.97 -30.05 6.38
C LEU A 12 -20.65 -30.40 5.67
N SER A 13 -20.50 -31.66 5.27
CA SER A 13 -19.32 -32.16 4.55
C SER A 13 -19.29 -31.63 3.12
N THR A 14 -20.43 -31.63 2.43
CA THR A 14 -20.57 -31.05 1.09
C THR A 14 -20.31 -29.54 1.12
N PHE A 15 -20.80 -28.82 2.14
CA PHE A 15 -20.58 -27.38 2.28
C PHE A 15 -19.09 -27.04 2.50
N LYS A 16 -18.38 -27.84 3.30
CA LYS A 16 -16.93 -27.71 3.50
C LYS A 16 -16.17 -27.98 2.20
N LEU A 17 -16.56 -28.99 1.42
CA LEU A 17 -15.96 -29.29 0.12
C LEU A 17 -16.15 -28.14 -0.87
N THR A 18 -17.36 -27.58 -0.99
CA THR A 18 -17.64 -26.46 -1.90
C THR A 18 -16.89 -25.16 -1.51
N MET A 19 -16.64 -24.93 -0.22
CA MET A 19 -15.86 -23.79 0.27
C MET A 19 -14.34 -23.98 0.07
N LEU A 20 -13.87 -25.22 -0.01
CA LEU A 20 -12.49 -25.56 -0.32
C LEU A 20 -12.19 -25.50 -1.83
N GLU A 21 -13.17 -25.79 -2.68
CA GLU A 21 -13.00 -25.76 -4.14
C GLU A 21 -12.99 -24.33 -4.72
N ASN A 22 -13.56 -23.35 -4.02
CA ASN A 22 -13.46 -21.93 -4.36
C ASN A 22 -13.17 -21.11 -3.10
N PRO A 23 -11.92 -21.10 -2.60
CA PRO A 23 -11.55 -20.11 -1.60
C PRO A 23 -11.90 -18.73 -2.17
N PRO A 24 -12.55 -17.83 -1.39
CA PRO A 24 -12.76 -16.46 -1.83
C PRO A 24 -11.40 -15.94 -2.30
N LYS A 25 -11.29 -15.60 -3.60
CA LYS A 25 -10.05 -15.10 -4.19
C LYS A 25 -9.52 -14.04 -3.23
N ALA A 26 -8.41 -14.34 -2.57
CA ALA A 26 -7.73 -13.37 -1.72
C ALA A 26 -7.60 -12.08 -2.56
N PRO A 27 -7.94 -10.91 -2.02
CA PRO A 27 -7.89 -9.68 -2.79
C PRO A 27 -6.51 -9.60 -3.44
N SER A 28 -6.50 -9.55 -4.78
CA SER A 28 -5.28 -9.53 -5.58
C SER A 28 -4.43 -8.37 -5.08
N LYS A 29 -3.31 -8.68 -4.40
CA LYS A 29 -2.40 -7.62 -3.94
C LYS A 29 -1.93 -6.85 -5.15
N ILE A 30 -2.08 -5.53 -5.14
CA ILE A 30 -1.51 -4.71 -6.20
C ILE A 30 -0.01 -4.58 -5.92
N ASP A 31 0.79 -5.00 -6.89
CA ASP A 31 2.21 -4.72 -6.94
C ASP A 31 2.42 -3.34 -7.58
N LEU A 32 3.04 -2.44 -6.83
CA LEU A 32 3.22 -1.05 -7.24
C LEU A 32 4.63 -0.89 -7.84
N ALA A 33 4.75 -0.15 -8.95
CA ALA A 33 6.05 0.27 -9.43
C ALA A 33 6.78 1.07 -8.34
N LYS A 34 8.03 0.69 -8.04
CA LYS A 34 8.79 1.30 -6.96
C LYS A 34 9.18 2.73 -7.29
N PHE A 35 8.95 3.65 -6.35
CA PHE A 35 9.30 5.05 -6.53
C PHE A 35 10.77 5.32 -6.23
N ASP A 36 11.47 5.99 -7.15
CA ASP A 36 12.89 6.34 -7.02
C ASP A 36 13.14 7.81 -6.66
N GLY A 37 12.11 8.66 -6.74
CA GLY A 37 12.22 10.10 -6.49
C GLY A 37 12.74 10.91 -7.68
N ARG A 38 12.77 10.37 -8.90
CA ARG A 38 13.33 11.04 -10.09
C ARG A 38 12.41 10.98 -11.31
N ASN A 39 11.94 9.79 -11.68
CA ASN A 39 11.33 9.58 -12.99
C ASN A 39 9.80 9.71 -12.98
N ASP A 40 9.16 9.27 -11.89
CA ASP A 40 7.71 9.32 -11.74
C ASP A 40 7.21 10.69 -11.29
N ASP A 41 5.99 11.05 -11.71
CA ASP A 41 5.28 12.17 -11.09
C ASP A 41 4.87 11.78 -9.65
N PRO A 42 5.38 12.47 -8.62
CA PRO A 42 5.11 12.13 -7.24
C PRO A 42 3.63 12.22 -6.86
N LYS A 43 2.87 13.14 -7.47
CA LYS A 43 1.43 13.28 -7.21
C LYS A 43 0.68 12.06 -7.74
N SER A 44 0.95 11.72 -9.00
CA SER A 44 0.36 10.56 -9.66
C SER A 44 0.74 9.27 -8.94
N TRP A 45 2.01 9.10 -8.58
CA TRP A 45 2.47 7.91 -7.85
C TRP A 45 1.79 7.79 -6.48
N MET A 46 1.70 8.88 -5.72
CA MET A 46 1.05 8.89 -4.39
C MET A 46 -0.43 8.51 -4.47
N LEU A 47 -1.15 8.95 -5.52
CA LEU A 47 -2.54 8.55 -5.74
C LEU A 47 -2.67 7.04 -5.98
N VAL A 48 -1.78 6.45 -6.78
CA VAL A 48 -1.78 5.00 -7.02
C VAL A 48 -1.39 4.25 -5.75
N TYR A 49 -0.41 4.76 -4.99
CA TYR A 49 -0.02 4.21 -3.70
C TYR A 49 -1.19 4.18 -2.70
N GLU A 50 -1.95 5.27 -2.55
CA GLU A 50 -3.11 5.30 -1.65
C GLU A 50 -4.20 4.30 -2.06
N LYS A 51 -4.40 4.12 -3.38
CA LYS A 51 -5.29 3.07 -3.89
C LYS A 51 -4.76 1.67 -3.57
N ALA A 52 -3.45 1.45 -3.65
CA ALA A 52 -2.82 0.21 -3.24
C ALA A 52 -2.97 -0.03 -1.73
N CYS A 53 -2.91 1.01 -0.89
CA CYS A 53 -3.20 0.88 0.54
C CYS A 53 -4.61 0.34 0.80
N GLN A 54 -5.61 0.88 0.10
CA GLN A 54 -7.01 0.42 0.22
C GLN A 54 -7.15 -1.05 -0.18
N ILE A 55 -6.53 -1.45 -1.29
CA ILE A 55 -6.65 -2.81 -1.84
C ILE A 55 -5.86 -3.83 -1.01
N ASN A 56 -4.69 -3.44 -0.49
CA ASN A 56 -3.84 -4.28 0.34
C ASN A 56 -4.23 -4.25 1.83
N ASN A 57 -5.31 -3.54 2.20
CA ASN A 57 -5.79 -3.36 3.57
C ASN A 57 -4.77 -2.69 4.53
N TRP A 58 -3.94 -1.79 4.02
CA TRP A 58 -3.09 -0.91 4.83
C TRP A 58 -3.92 0.27 5.35
N ASN A 59 -4.86 -0.05 6.24
CA ASN A 59 -5.93 0.86 6.62
C ASN A 59 -5.58 1.78 7.80
N THR A 60 -4.46 1.54 8.48
CA THR A 60 -3.94 2.42 9.53
C THR A 60 -2.75 3.23 9.03
N ASP A 61 -2.54 4.41 9.59
CA ASP A 61 -1.44 5.30 9.19
C ASP A 61 -0.08 4.64 9.41
N VAL A 62 0.09 3.92 10.51
CA VAL A 62 1.27 3.09 10.79
C VAL A 62 1.50 2.05 9.70
N LEU A 63 0.45 1.35 9.26
CA LEU A 63 0.58 0.34 8.19
C LEU A 63 0.93 0.97 6.84
N LYS A 64 0.38 2.14 6.52
CA LYS A 64 0.76 2.89 5.31
C LYS A 64 2.23 3.28 5.39
N VAL A 65 2.67 3.95 6.45
CA VAL A 65 4.08 4.38 6.58
C VAL A 65 5.04 3.19 6.52
N ASN A 66 4.75 2.09 7.21
CA ASN A 66 5.58 0.88 7.15
C ASN A 66 5.63 0.28 5.74
N SER A 67 4.50 0.24 5.04
CA SER A 67 4.42 -0.28 3.68
C SER A 67 5.02 0.68 2.65
N LEU A 68 5.17 1.96 2.96
CA LEU A 68 5.78 2.92 2.04
C LEU A 68 7.22 2.51 1.71
N LEU A 69 8.03 2.13 2.70
CA LEU A 69 9.44 1.75 2.51
C LEU A 69 9.63 0.60 1.50
N SER A 70 8.78 -0.43 1.54
CA SER A 70 8.88 -1.58 0.63
C SER A 70 8.52 -1.23 -0.82
N ASN A 71 7.78 -0.13 -1.02
CA ASN A 71 7.38 0.41 -2.31
C ASN A 71 8.34 1.51 -2.82
N LEU A 72 9.46 1.77 -2.11
CA LEU A 72 10.53 2.64 -2.59
C LEU A 72 11.64 1.82 -3.26
N ALA A 73 12.25 2.40 -4.29
CA ALA A 73 13.37 1.75 -4.98
C ALA A 73 14.60 1.68 -4.05
N PRO A 74 15.27 0.52 -3.91
CA PRO A 74 16.47 0.40 -3.09
C PRO A 74 17.59 1.35 -3.55
N GLY A 75 18.28 1.99 -2.61
CA GLY A 75 19.36 2.95 -2.85
C GLY A 75 18.92 4.30 -3.43
N SER A 76 17.62 4.50 -3.67
CA SER A 76 17.08 5.69 -4.32
C SER A 76 17.08 6.93 -3.42
N THR A 77 16.87 8.10 -4.04
CA THR A 77 16.67 9.35 -3.30
C THR A 77 15.43 9.25 -2.40
N ALA A 78 14.36 8.58 -2.88
CA ALA A 78 13.16 8.37 -2.09
C ALA A 78 13.41 7.52 -0.84
N GLN A 79 14.16 6.42 -0.96
CA GLN A 79 14.48 5.58 0.20
C GLN A 79 15.32 6.34 1.24
N LYS A 80 16.31 7.12 0.77
CA LYS A 80 17.15 7.94 1.67
C LYS A 80 16.33 8.99 2.42
N TRP A 81 15.41 9.66 1.74
CA TRP A 81 14.46 10.60 2.35
C TRP A 81 13.62 9.91 3.44
N PHE A 82 13.09 8.72 3.15
CA PHE A 82 12.30 7.96 4.12
C PHE A 82 13.11 7.63 5.37
N CYS A 83 14.32 7.08 5.19
CA CYS A 83 15.24 6.77 6.28
C CYS A 83 15.60 8.01 7.11
N ALA A 84 15.84 9.15 6.48
CA ALA A 84 16.13 10.39 7.19
C ALA A 84 14.94 10.86 8.04
N ARG A 85 13.71 10.81 7.48
CA ARG A 85 12.50 11.21 8.19
C ARG A 85 12.19 10.31 9.38
N MET A 86 12.44 9.01 9.21
CA MET A 86 12.34 7.98 10.24
C MET A 86 13.24 8.20 11.46
N VAL A 87 14.40 8.82 11.27
CA VAL A 87 15.29 9.18 12.41
C VAL A 87 14.69 10.31 13.24
N SER A 88 13.92 11.21 12.60
CA SER A 88 13.34 12.38 13.27
C SER A 88 11.94 12.16 13.84
N HIS A 89 11.24 11.07 13.48
CA HIS A 89 9.85 10.82 13.87
C HIS A 89 9.65 9.36 14.26
N ASN A 90 8.94 9.12 15.37
CA ASN A 90 8.58 7.77 15.78
C ASN A 90 7.45 7.21 14.89
N ILE A 91 7.57 5.96 14.41
CA ILE A 91 6.53 5.33 13.56
C ILE A 91 5.20 5.24 14.30
N GLU A 92 5.23 4.99 15.60
CA GLU A 92 4.02 4.75 16.41
C GLU A 92 3.11 5.98 16.49
N GLU A 93 3.67 7.17 16.28
CA GLU A 93 2.94 8.45 16.24
C GLU A 93 2.72 8.94 14.80
N SER A 94 2.89 8.06 13.80
CA SER A 94 2.81 8.46 12.40
C SER A 94 1.42 8.94 12.01
N ASN A 95 1.36 10.18 11.54
CA ASN A 95 0.22 10.74 10.83
C ASN A 95 0.42 10.60 9.32
N TRP A 96 -0.45 9.86 8.63
CA TRP A 96 -0.29 9.63 7.20
C TRP A 96 -0.38 10.92 6.38
N SER A 97 -1.22 11.87 6.79
CA SER A 97 -1.39 13.16 6.09
C SER A 97 -0.10 13.98 6.09
N GLU A 98 0.64 13.96 7.20
CA GLU A 98 1.94 14.64 7.31
C GLU A 98 3.00 13.97 6.44
N TRP A 99 3.05 12.63 6.46
CA TRP A 99 3.96 11.85 5.61
C TRP A 99 3.71 12.11 4.12
N LYS A 100 2.44 12.10 3.71
CA LYS A 100 2.04 12.44 2.34
C LYS A 100 2.43 13.87 1.97
N SER A 101 2.17 14.83 2.84
CA SER A 101 2.50 16.23 2.59
C SER A 101 4.01 16.42 2.43
N SER A 102 4.81 15.85 3.33
CA SER A 102 6.27 15.90 3.25
C SER A 102 6.82 15.20 2.01
N PHE A 103 6.23 14.06 1.62
CA PHE A 103 6.61 13.37 0.38
C PHE A 103 6.38 14.28 -0.83
N LEU A 104 5.20 14.89 -0.93
CA LEU A 104 4.85 15.76 -2.05
C LEU A 104 5.66 17.06 -2.05
N GLU A 105 6.06 17.56 -0.90
CA GLU A 105 6.98 18.69 -0.80
C GLU A 105 8.39 18.31 -1.28
N ALA A 106 8.93 17.17 -0.82
CA ALA A 106 10.28 16.73 -1.13
C ALA A 106 10.46 16.39 -2.62
N PHE A 107 9.44 15.80 -3.26
CA PHE A 107 9.55 15.34 -4.65
C PHE A 107 8.73 16.16 -5.63
N GLY A 108 7.67 16.84 -5.19
CA GLY A 108 6.73 17.54 -6.07
C GLY A 108 7.20 18.90 -6.57
N GLN A 109 8.30 19.46 -6.05
CA GLN A 109 8.79 20.78 -6.45
C GLN A 109 9.49 20.84 -7.81
N ASN A 110 9.70 19.72 -8.52
CA ASN A 110 10.67 19.66 -9.62
C ASN A 110 10.15 19.61 -11.07
N ARG A 111 8.93 20.09 -11.37
CA ARG A 111 8.49 20.20 -12.79
C ARG A 111 8.01 21.57 -13.25
N VAL A 112 7.62 22.46 -12.34
CA VAL A 112 7.09 23.79 -12.72
C VAL A 112 8.17 24.87 -12.79
N GLN A 113 9.33 24.68 -12.16
CA GLN A 113 10.41 25.68 -12.17
C GLN A 113 11.32 25.59 -13.41
N LEU A 114 11.46 24.42 -14.04
CA LEU A 114 12.23 24.28 -15.29
C LEU A 114 11.51 24.89 -16.50
N ALA A 115 10.17 24.94 -16.50
CA ALA A 115 9.40 25.57 -17.58
C ALA A 115 9.37 27.11 -17.52
N LYS A 116 9.97 27.73 -16.50
CA LYS A 116 9.99 29.19 -16.30
C LYS A 116 11.35 29.84 -16.51
N MET A 117 12.38 29.08 -16.91
CA MET A 117 13.71 29.62 -17.19
C MET A 117 14.05 29.70 -18.69
N ASP A 118 13.13 29.33 -19.58
CA ASP A 118 13.25 29.56 -21.02
C ASP A 118 12.45 30.81 -21.44
N TYR A 119 12.94 32.00 -21.10
CA TYR A 119 12.56 33.27 -21.74
C TYR A 119 13.76 34.21 -21.83
#